data_AF-A0A9D1MWN5-F1
#
_entry.id   AF-A0A9D1MWN5-F1
#
_cell.length_a   1.000
_cell.length_b   1.000
_cell.length_c   1.000
_cell.angle_alpha   90.00
_cell.angle_beta   90.00
_cell.angle_gamma   90.00
#
_symmetry.space_group_name_H-M   'P 1'
#
loop_
_entity.id
_entity.type
_entity.pdbx_description
1 polymer ?
#
loop_
_entity_poly.entity_id
_entity_poly.type
_entity_poly.pdbx_seq_one_letter_code
_entity_poly.pdbx_strand_id
1 'polypeptide(L)'
;MLSKFRKNYNAVNVTVKILFVLAFCFANWQSALAATLIYLGQSNVWLAAASLLLMGTALTFLLSPIVGFVLNVAKIHSVPVAEYCLIAQAFFTLGLFIRGLLNIVNFFTPLFYNWGGALFPFIATLAASLGFYSVTSRLYFNDVTRVYYFKVCTVVFFAVVVIMEVLW
;
A
#
# COMPACT_ATOMS: atom_id res chain seq x y z
N MET A 1 -6.74 24.61 -0.77
CA MET A 1 -5.76 23.59 -0.32
C MET A 1 -4.96 22.98 -1.49
N LEU A 2 -5.59 22.68 -2.63
CA LEU A 2 -4.93 22.20 -3.86
C LEU A 2 -3.82 23.13 -4.41
N SER A 3 -3.96 24.46 -4.27
CA SER A 3 -2.93 25.43 -4.73
C SER A 3 -1.61 25.36 -3.95
N LYS A 4 -1.64 24.94 -2.68
CA LYS A 4 -0.42 24.73 -1.87
C LYS A 4 0.28 23.41 -2.21
N PHE A 5 -0.47 22.36 -2.56
CA PHE A 5 0.10 21.09 -3.01
C PHE A 5 0.86 21.21 -4.34
N ARG A 6 0.38 22.04 -5.28
CA ARG A 6 1.10 22.28 -6.54
C ARG A 6 2.45 22.97 -6.34
N LYS A 7 2.56 23.88 -5.38
CA LYS A 7 3.78 24.66 -5.15
C LYS A 7 4.95 23.81 -4.64
N ASN A 8 4.66 22.75 -3.89
CA ASN A 8 5.64 21.82 -3.32
C ASN A 8 5.44 20.37 -3.77
N TYR A 9 4.77 20.15 -4.92
CA TYR A 9 4.37 18.81 -5.37
C TYR A 9 5.56 17.84 -5.42
N ASN A 10 6.71 18.29 -5.92
CA ASN A 10 7.92 17.48 -5.98
C ASN A 10 8.43 17.07 -4.60
N ALA A 11 8.44 17.99 -3.63
CA ALA A 11 8.87 17.69 -2.27
C ALA A 11 7.92 16.69 -1.60
N VAL A 12 6.60 16.90 -1.73
CA VAL A 12 5.59 15.98 -1.18
C VAL A 12 5.70 14.60 -1.82
N ASN A 13 5.87 14.53 -3.14
CA ASN A 13 6.02 13.28 -3.88
C ASN A 13 7.25 12.50 -3.40
N VAL A 14 8.40 13.16 -3.26
CA VAL A 14 9.62 12.54 -2.73
C VAL A 14 9.41 12.04 -1.29
N THR A 15 8.81 12.85 -0.42
CA THR A 15 8.52 12.44 0.97
C THR A 15 7.61 11.22 1.04
N VAL A 16 6.53 11.19 0.25
CA VAL A 16 5.59 10.06 0.19
C VAL A 16 6.30 8.79 -0.30
N LYS A 17 7.19 8.90 -1.29
CA LYS A 17 7.99 7.77 -1.78
C LYS A 17 8.96 7.24 -0.73
N ILE A 18 9.67 8.12 -0.02
CA ILE A 18 10.57 7.72 1.06
C ILE A 18 9.78 7.01 2.17
N LEU A 19 8.66 7.61 2.61
CA LEU A 19 7.79 7.02 3.62
C LEU A 19 7.21 5.68 3.17
N PHE A 20 6.87 5.52 1.90
CA PHE A 20 6.42 4.26 1.33
C PHE A 20 7.48 3.16 1.50
N VAL A 21 8.73 3.44 1.11
CA VAL A 21 9.83 2.47 1.23
C VAL A 21 10.08 2.09 2.69
N LEU A 22 10.07 3.07 3.60
CA LEU A 22 10.25 2.81 5.03
C LEU A 22 9.09 1.99 5.61
N ALA A 23 7.85 2.34 5.28
CA ALA A 23 6.67 1.58 5.71
C ALA A 23 6.67 0.16 5.12
N PHE A 24 7.14 -0.01 3.89
CA PHE A 24 7.29 -1.32 3.26
C PHE A 24 8.29 -2.20 4.00
N CYS A 25 9.46 -1.66 4.35
CA CYS A 25 10.46 -2.37 5.14
C CYS A 25 9.90 -2.75 6.51
N PHE A 26 9.23 -1.80 7.17
CA PHE A 26 8.61 -1.99 8.47
C PHE A 26 7.41 -2.97 8.45
N ALA A 27 6.73 -3.13 7.33
CA ALA A 27 5.66 -4.11 7.19
C ALA A 27 6.19 -5.54 6.98
N ASN A 28 7.34 -5.69 6.31
CA ASN A 28 7.81 -6.99 5.80
C ASN A 28 9.13 -7.49 6.44
N TRP A 29 9.60 -6.86 7.52
CA TRP A 29 10.86 -7.25 8.17
C TRP A 29 10.88 -8.72 8.65
N GLN A 30 9.76 -9.24 9.17
CA GLN A 30 9.66 -10.62 9.65
C GLN A 30 9.80 -11.64 8.51
N SER A 31 9.09 -11.42 7.41
CA SER A 31 9.15 -12.31 6.24
C SER A 31 10.51 -12.27 5.56
N ALA A 32 11.16 -11.10 5.49
CA ALA A 32 12.50 -10.98 4.95
C ALA A 32 13.55 -11.69 5.82
N LEU A 33 13.47 -11.55 7.15
CA LEU A 33 14.36 -12.28 8.06
C LEU A 33 14.16 -13.79 7.94
N ALA A 34 12.91 -14.25 7.91
CA ALA A 34 12.58 -15.66 7.69
C ALA A 34 13.13 -16.18 6.35
N ALA A 35 13.01 -15.40 5.27
CA ALA A 35 13.58 -15.74 3.98
C ALA A 35 15.11 -15.90 4.06
N THR A 36 15.84 -14.98 4.72
CA THR A 36 17.29 -15.13 4.88
C THR A 36 17.68 -16.39 5.64
N LEU A 37 16.92 -16.76 6.68
CA LEU A 37 17.15 -17.99 7.43
C LEU A 37 16.96 -19.24 6.55
N ILE A 38 15.92 -19.25 5.71
CA ILE A 38 15.63 -20.37 4.79
C ILE A 38 16.72 -20.52 3.74
N TYR A 39 17.16 -19.42 3.10
CA TYR A 39 18.11 -19.47 1.99
C TYR A 39 19.57 -19.59 2.41
N LEU A 40 19.96 -19.03 3.56
CA LEU A 40 21.37 -19.00 4.02
C LEU A 40 21.64 -19.89 5.23
N GLY A 41 20.60 -20.45 5.85
CA GLY A 41 20.71 -21.21 7.11
C GLY A 41 20.95 -20.33 8.35
N GLN A 42 20.96 -19.01 8.19
CA GLN A 42 21.22 -18.04 9.26
C GLN A 42 20.50 -16.72 8.99
N SER A 43 19.95 -16.12 10.04
CA SER A 43 19.25 -14.83 9.96
C SER A 43 20.26 -13.71 9.73
N ASN A 44 20.17 -13.01 8.59
CA ASN A 44 21.03 -11.87 8.27
C ASN A 44 20.21 -10.59 8.10
N VAL A 45 20.26 -9.73 9.13
CA VAL A 45 19.49 -8.48 9.20
C VAL A 45 19.88 -7.52 8.08
N TRP A 46 21.17 -7.44 7.74
CA TRP A 46 21.66 -6.51 6.72
C TRP A 46 21.17 -6.90 5.32
N LEU A 47 21.21 -8.20 5.01
CA LEU A 47 20.72 -8.69 3.74
C LEU A 47 19.20 -8.56 3.63
N ALA A 48 18.47 -8.87 4.72
CA ALA A 48 17.02 -8.67 4.78
C ALA A 48 16.66 -7.19 4.55
N ALA A 49 17.33 -6.25 5.23
CA ALA A 49 17.11 -4.82 5.05
C ALA A 49 17.43 -4.35 3.62
N ALA A 50 18.56 -4.79 3.05
CA ALA A 50 18.95 -4.44 1.69
C ALA A 50 17.92 -4.94 0.65
N SER A 51 17.46 -6.19 0.79
CA SER A 51 16.44 -6.77 -0.10
C SER A 51 15.12 -6.02 -0.03
N LEU A 52 14.67 -5.64 1.17
CA LEU A 52 13.43 -4.88 1.37
C LEU A 52 13.52 -3.46 0.82
N LEU A 53 14.67 -2.79 0.98
CA LEU A 53 14.89 -1.47 0.40
C LEU A 53 14.85 -1.52 -1.13
N LEU A 54 15.50 -2.52 -1.75
CA LEU A 54 15.46 -2.72 -3.21
C LEU A 54 14.04 -3.02 -3.70
N MET A 55 13.32 -3.92 -3.02
CA MET A 55 11.97 -4.29 -3.43
C MET A 55 10.96 -3.16 -3.20
N GLY A 56 11.06 -2.44 -2.08
CA GLY A 56 10.23 -1.28 -1.77
C GLY A 56 10.45 -0.13 -2.75
N THR A 57 11.71 0.14 -3.13
CA THR A 57 12.01 1.15 -4.16
C THR A 57 11.46 0.75 -5.53
N ALA A 58 11.61 -0.50 -5.96
CA ALA A 58 11.03 -0.99 -7.21
C ALA A 58 9.49 -0.84 -7.23
N LEU A 59 8.81 -1.25 -6.15
CA LEU A 59 7.35 -1.13 -6.02
C LEU A 59 6.86 0.32 -6.07
N THR A 60 7.63 1.25 -5.52
CA THR A 60 7.34 2.70 -5.58
C THR A 60 7.17 3.18 -7.03
N PHE A 61 7.97 2.65 -7.96
CA PHE A 61 7.88 3.01 -9.38
C PHE A 61 6.77 2.26 -10.11
N LEU A 62 6.42 1.05 -9.69
CA LEU A 62 5.32 0.25 -10.26
C LEU A 62 3.93 0.75 -9.84
N LEU A 63 3.83 1.47 -8.72
CA LEU A 63 2.54 1.91 -8.19
C LEU A 63 1.83 2.90 -9.12
N SER A 64 2.58 3.84 -9.71
CA SER A 64 2.05 4.81 -10.69
C SER A 64 1.46 4.18 -11.96
N PRO A 65 2.15 3.26 -12.68
CA PRO A 65 1.57 2.62 -13.85
C PRO A 65 0.40 1.69 -13.49
N ILE A 66 0.41 1.03 -12.33
CA ILE A 66 -0.74 0.23 -11.88
C ILE A 66 -1.98 1.10 -11.70
N VAL A 67 -1.85 2.23 -10.98
CA VAL A 67 -2.95 3.17 -10.77
C VAL A 67 -3.44 3.75 -12.10
N GLY A 68 -2.52 4.12 -12.99
CA GLY A 68 -2.87 4.60 -14.34
C GLY A 68 -3.61 3.56 -15.17
N PHE A 69 -3.18 2.30 -15.12
CA PHE A 69 -3.84 1.18 -15.79
C PHE A 69 -5.26 0.96 -15.25
N VAL A 70 -5.43 0.95 -13.93
CA VAL A 70 -6.74 0.80 -13.27
C VAL A 70 -7.69 1.92 -13.68
N LEU A 71 -7.23 3.17 -13.67
CA LEU A 71 -8.05 4.32 -14.10
C LEU A 71 -8.48 4.20 -15.59
N ASN A 72 -7.57 3.76 -16.45
CA ASN A 72 -7.83 3.57 -17.87
C ASN A 72 -8.85 2.44 -18.12
N VAL A 73 -8.65 1.27 -17.50
CA VAL A 73 -9.58 0.13 -17.61
C VAL A 73 -10.96 0.49 -17.07
N ALA A 74 -11.00 1.22 -15.95
CA ALA A 74 -12.23 1.71 -15.36
C ALA A 74 -12.89 2.86 -16.14
N LYS A 75 -12.27 3.38 -17.21
CA LYS A 75 -12.74 4.54 -17.98
C LYS A 75 -12.97 5.79 -17.12
N ILE A 76 -12.17 5.95 -16.07
CA ILE A 76 -12.22 7.10 -15.17
C ILE A 76 -11.20 8.12 -15.67
N HIS A 77 -11.65 9.09 -16.48
CA HIS A 77 -10.78 10.11 -17.08
C HIS A 77 -10.97 11.49 -16.44
N SER A 78 -11.92 11.62 -15.51
CA SER A 78 -12.27 12.88 -14.85
C SER A 78 -11.29 13.32 -13.77
N VAL A 79 -10.20 12.57 -13.53
CA VAL A 79 -9.33 12.74 -12.38
C VAL A 79 -7.90 13.08 -12.81
N PRO A 80 -7.24 14.08 -12.19
CA PRO A 80 -5.83 14.34 -12.43
C PRO A 80 -4.96 13.18 -11.93
N VAL A 81 -4.44 12.37 -12.88
CA VAL A 81 -3.70 11.13 -12.61
C VAL A 81 -2.53 11.35 -11.64
N ALA A 82 -1.77 12.43 -11.79
CA ALA A 82 -0.62 12.71 -10.94
C ALA A 82 -0.98 12.97 -9.47
N GLU A 83 -2.10 13.64 -9.20
CA GLU A 83 -2.58 13.88 -7.83
C GLU A 83 -3.20 12.60 -7.25
N TYR A 84 -3.95 11.86 -8.08
CA TYR A 84 -4.57 10.61 -7.67
C TYR A 84 -3.55 9.52 -7.34
N CYS A 85 -2.48 9.39 -8.12
CA CYS A 85 -1.36 8.49 -7.81
C CYS A 85 -0.69 8.84 -6.48
N LEU A 86 -0.51 10.13 -6.19
CA LEU A 86 0.09 10.57 -4.92
C LEU A 86 -0.81 10.22 -3.72
N ILE A 87 -2.12 10.43 -3.85
CA ILE A 87 -3.10 10.04 -2.82
C ILE A 87 -3.10 8.52 -2.65
N ALA A 88 -3.13 7.76 -3.76
CA ALA A 88 -3.09 6.31 -3.71
C ALA A 88 -1.84 5.83 -2.97
N GLN A 89 -0.68 6.36 -3.34
CA GLN A 89 0.59 6.00 -2.71
C GLN A 89 0.60 6.32 -1.21
N ALA A 90 0.06 7.48 -0.80
CA ALA A 90 -0.05 7.83 0.61
C ALA A 90 -0.93 6.84 1.40
N PHE A 91 -2.05 6.39 0.82
CA PHE A 91 -2.92 5.39 1.46
C PHE A 91 -2.31 3.99 1.47
N PHE A 92 -1.57 3.60 0.43
CA PHE A 92 -0.78 2.37 0.46
C PHE A 92 0.30 2.42 1.55
N THR A 93 1.00 3.54 1.70
CA THR A 93 1.96 3.76 2.80
C THR A 93 1.28 3.61 4.15
N LEU A 94 0.08 4.18 4.32
CA LEU A 94 -0.70 4.06 5.55
C LEU A 94 -1.08 2.60 5.84
N GLY A 95 -1.55 1.86 4.83
CA GLY A 95 -1.85 0.43 4.96
C GLY A 95 -0.62 -0.39 5.37
N LEU A 96 0.53 -0.15 4.73
CA LEU A 96 1.78 -0.81 5.10
C LEU A 96 2.20 -0.46 6.53
N PHE A 97 2.03 0.79 6.95
CA PHE A 97 2.34 1.21 8.31
C PHE A 97 1.45 0.52 9.35
N ILE A 98 0.13 0.45 9.11
CA ILE A 98 -0.79 -0.30 9.98
C ILE A 98 -0.38 -1.77 10.05
N ARG A 99 -0.04 -2.39 8.90
CA ARG A 99 0.44 -3.78 8.87
C ARG A 99 1.70 -3.95 9.71
N GLY A 100 2.67 -3.04 9.61
CA GLY A 100 3.87 -3.07 10.43
C GLY A 100 3.58 -2.96 11.93
N LEU A 101 2.65 -2.08 12.34
CA LEU A 101 2.20 -1.97 13.72
C LEU A 101 1.55 -3.27 14.21
N LEU A 102 0.68 -3.87 13.40
CA LEU A 102 0.05 -5.14 13.73
C LEU A 102 1.08 -6.28 13.82
N ASN A 103 2.11 -6.27 12.98
CA ASN A 103 3.22 -7.23 13.04
C ASN A 103 4.06 -7.09 14.32
N ILE A 104 4.17 -5.90 14.92
CA ILE A 104 4.74 -5.75 16.27
C ILE A 104 3.88 -6.47 17.30
N VAL A 105 2.54 -6.37 17.21
CA VAL A 105 1.64 -7.07 18.12
C VAL A 105 1.83 -8.59 18.02
N ASN A 106 1.96 -9.13 16.80
CA ASN A 106 2.31 -10.54 16.57
C ASN A 106 3.62 -10.96 17.26
N PHE A 107 4.61 -10.07 17.32
CA PHE A 107 5.88 -10.37 17.97
C PHE A 107 5.73 -10.60 19.48
N PHE A 108 4.82 -9.88 20.14
CA PHE A 108 4.60 -9.98 21.58
C PHE A 108 3.50 -10.96 21.99
N THR A 109 2.59 -11.34 21.07
CA THR A 109 1.47 -12.24 21.38
C THR A 109 1.45 -13.48 20.48
N PRO A 110 1.91 -14.65 20.98
CA PRO A 110 1.98 -15.89 20.18
C PRO A 110 0.62 -16.43 19.73
N LEU A 111 -0.49 -15.99 20.34
CA LEU A 111 -1.86 -16.35 19.94
C LEU A 111 -2.21 -15.89 18.52
N PHE A 112 -1.60 -14.81 18.03
CA PHE A 112 -1.85 -14.28 16.69
C PHE A 112 -0.84 -14.79 15.65
N TYR A 113 0.13 -15.63 16.03
CA TYR A 113 1.17 -16.09 15.10
C TYR A 113 0.60 -16.85 13.88
N ASN A 114 -0.48 -17.62 14.06
CA ASN A 114 -1.14 -18.34 12.96
C ASN A 114 -2.26 -17.55 12.27
N TRP A 115 -3.00 -16.70 13.00
CA TRP A 115 -4.16 -15.99 12.45
C TRP A 115 -3.86 -14.55 12.01
N GLY A 116 -2.95 -13.87 12.72
CA GLY A 116 -2.50 -12.51 12.43
C GLY A 116 -1.73 -12.42 11.11
N GLY A 117 -1.12 -13.51 10.65
CA GLY A 117 -0.44 -13.57 9.35
C GLY A 117 -1.35 -13.23 8.16
N ALA A 118 -2.61 -13.69 8.18
CA ALA A 118 -3.62 -13.41 7.16
C ALA A 118 -4.56 -12.25 7.57
N LEU A 119 -4.96 -12.18 8.85
CA LEU A 119 -5.89 -11.14 9.30
C LEU A 119 -5.29 -9.73 9.28
N PHE A 120 -3.99 -9.57 9.58
CA PHE A 120 -3.40 -8.24 9.68
C PHE A 120 -3.19 -7.57 8.32
N PRO A 121 -2.69 -8.25 7.27
CA PRO A 121 -2.72 -7.71 5.92
C PRO A 121 -4.13 -7.40 5.45
N PHE A 122 -5.11 -8.25 5.74
CA PHE A 122 -6.51 -8.01 5.39
C PHE A 122 -7.07 -6.74 6.04
N ILE A 123 -6.96 -6.61 7.38
CA ILE A 123 -7.46 -5.45 8.13
C ILE A 123 -6.76 -4.17 7.68
N ALA A 124 -5.45 -4.20 7.50
CA ALA A 124 -4.67 -3.03 7.08
C ALA A 124 -5.08 -2.57 5.67
N THR A 125 -5.23 -3.51 4.74
CA THR A 125 -5.66 -3.23 3.36
C THR A 125 -7.10 -2.72 3.34
N LEU A 126 -7.99 -3.29 4.14
CA LEU A 126 -9.39 -2.86 4.26
C LEU A 126 -9.49 -1.43 4.80
N ALA A 127 -8.79 -1.12 5.90
CA ALA A 127 -8.80 0.22 6.48
C ALA A 127 -8.24 1.26 5.51
N ALA A 128 -7.12 0.95 4.85
CA ALA A 128 -6.50 1.85 3.86
C ALA A 128 -7.39 2.07 2.63
N SER A 129 -8.03 1.03 2.11
CA SER A 129 -8.92 1.12 0.94
C SER A 129 -10.23 1.85 1.23
N LEU A 130 -10.84 1.63 2.41
CA LEU A 130 -11.99 2.40 2.87
C LEU A 130 -11.66 3.88 3.05
N GLY A 131 -10.51 4.17 3.69
CA GLY A 131 -9.99 5.52 3.83
C GLY A 131 -9.76 6.19 2.47
N PHE A 132 -9.10 5.48 1.56
CA PHE A 132 -8.83 5.95 0.20
C PHE A 132 -10.12 6.27 -0.55
N TYR A 133 -11.10 5.38 -0.54
CA TYR A 133 -12.40 5.60 -1.16
C TYR A 133 -13.12 6.81 -0.53
N SER A 134 -13.15 6.92 0.79
CA SER A 134 -13.82 8.02 1.49
C SER A 134 -13.28 9.41 1.10
N VAL A 135 -11.96 9.52 0.91
CA VAL A 135 -11.29 10.77 0.52
C VAL A 135 -11.50 11.03 -0.97
N THR A 136 -11.18 10.07 -1.83
CA THR A 136 -11.25 10.24 -3.29
C THR A 136 -12.67 10.43 -3.83
N SER A 137 -13.66 9.73 -3.26
CA SER A 137 -15.08 9.87 -3.61
C SER A 137 -15.68 11.22 -3.27
N ARG A 138 -15.11 11.95 -2.30
CA ARG A 138 -15.51 13.32 -1.95
C ARG A 138 -14.77 14.37 -2.79
N LEU A 139 -13.52 14.10 -3.16
CA LEU A 139 -12.67 15.03 -3.91
C LEU A 139 -12.95 15.05 -5.42
N TYR A 140 -13.27 13.91 -6.02
CA TYR A 140 -13.24 13.76 -7.48
C TYR A 140 -14.54 13.29 -8.13
N PHE A 141 -15.54 12.87 -7.35
CA PHE A 141 -16.76 12.25 -7.89
C PHE A 141 -18.02 12.89 -7.31
N ASN A 142 -19.04 13.03 -8.17
CA ASN A 142 -20.39 13.46 -7.81
C ASN A 142 -21.24 12.24 -7.44
N ASP A 143 -22.41 12.42 -6.83
CA ASP A 143 -23.21 11.31 -6.29
C ASP A 143 -23.61 10.25 -7.34
N VAL A 144 -23.77 10.66 -8.61
CA VAL A 144 -24.06 9.73 -9.73
C VAL A 144 -22.83 8.88 -10.10
N THR A 145 -21.64 9.47 -10.18
CA THR A 145 -20.40 8.76 -10.57
C THR A 145 -19.76 8.02 -9.40
N ARG A 146 -20.11 8.38 -8.16
CA ARG A 146 -19.64 7.72 -6.94
C ARG A 146 -20.02 6.25 -6.87
N VAL A 147 -21.22 5.88 -7.32
CA VAL A 147 -21.68 4.47 -7.30
C VAL A 147 -20.86 3.59 -8.23
N TYR A 148 -20.54 4.08 -9.43
CA TYR A 148 -19.66 3.38 -10.36
C TYR A 148 -18.23 3.26 -9.81
N TYR A 149 -17.71 4.37 -9.26
CA TYR A 149 -16.39 4.39 -8.63
C TYR A 149 -16.28 3.40 -7.47
N PHE A 150 -17.32 3.29 -6.62
CA PHE A 150 -17.37 2.32 -5.54
C PHE A 150 -17.22 0.88 -6.07
N LYS A 151 -17.99 0.51 -7.11
CA LYS A 151 -17.89 -0.83 -7.72
C LYS A 151 -16.47 -1.12 -8.21
N VAL A 152 -15.85 -0.17 -8.90
CA VAL A 152 -14.47 -0.30 -9.39
C VAL A 152 -13.50 -0.47 -8.22
N CYS A 153 -13.59 0.38 -7.20
CA CYS A 153 -12.74 0.27 -6.01
C CYS A 153 -12.89 -1.07 -5.29
N THR A 154 -14.10 -1.61 -5.17
CA THR A 154 -14.34 -2.92 -4.56
C THR A 154 -13.68 -4.05 -5.36
N VAL A 155 -13.77 -4.03 -6.69
CA VAL A 155 -13.12 -5.03 -7.56
C VAL A 155 -11.60 -4.94 -7.46
N VAL A 156 -11.04 -3.73 -7.48
CA VAL A 156 -9.60 -3.51 -7.33
C VAL A 156 -9.11 -3.95 -5.95
N PHE A 157 -9.86 -3.62 -4.89
CA PHE A 157 -9.57 -4.09 -3.54
C PHE A 157 -9.56 -5.61 -3.47
N PHE A 158 -10.59 -6.27 -4.01
CA PHE A 158 -10.67 -7.72 -4.01
C PHE A 158 -9.50 -8.36 -4.77
N ALA A 159 -9.14 -7.81 -5.94
CA ALA A 159 -7.99 -8.26 -6.70
C ALA A 159 -6.68 -8.11 -5.91
N VAL A 160 -6.47 -6.97 -5.23
CA VAL A 160 -5.27 -6.73 -4.41
C VAL A 160 -5.21 -7.68 -3.22
N VAL A 161 -6.33 -7.91 -2.52
CA VAL A 161 -6.39 -8.85 -1.39
C VAL A 161 -6.11 -10.28 -1.87
N VAL A 162 -6.74 -10.73 -2.95
CA VAL A 162 -6.48 -12.06 -3.53
C VAL A 162 -5.01 -12.21 -3.92
N ILE A 163 -4.42 -11.22 -4.59
CA ILE A 163 -3.00 -11.24 -4.95
C ILE A 163 -2.10 -11.29 -3.71
N MET A 164 -2.43 -10.55 -2.65
CA MET A 164 -1.61 -10.52 -1.43
C MET A 164 -1.77 -11.75 -0.54
N GLU A 165 -2.93 -12.41 -0.56
CA GLU A 165 -3.24 -13.57 0.31
C GLU A 165 -3.00 -14.93 -0.38
N VAL A 166 -3.09 -15.00 -1.72
CA VAL A 166 -2.98 -16.28 -2.46
C VAL A 166 -1.56 -16.53 -2.99
N LEU A 167 -0.76 -15.49 -3.21
CA LEU A 167 0.61 -15.61 -3.75
C LEU A 167 1.72 -15.62 -2.67
N TRP A 168 1.37 -15.55 -1.39
CA TRP A 168 2.32 -15.52 -0.27
C TRP A 168 2.02 -16.60 0.77
#